data_AF-U6DP67-F1
#
_entry.id   AF-U6DP67-F1
#
_cell.length_a   1.000
_cell.length_b   1.000
_cell.length_c   1.000
_cell.angle_alpha   90.00
_cell.angle_beta   90.00
_cell.angle_gamma   90.00
#
_symmetry.space_group_name_H-M   'P 1'
#
loop_
_entity.id
_entity.type
_entity.pdbx_description
1 polymer ?
#
loop_
_entity_poly.entity_id
_entity_poly.type
_entity_poly.pdbx_seq_one_letter_code
_entity_poly.pdbx_strand_id
1 'polypeptide(L)'
;VVQKLVLPFGRLNYLPLEQQFMPCLERILAREAGVAPLATVNILMSLCQLRCLPLRALHFVFSPSFINHISGTPHALIVRRYLSLLDTAVELELPGYRGPRLPRRQQVPIFPQPLITDRARCKYSHKDIVAEGLRQLLGEEKYRQDLTVPPGYCTGEFPWAGGWPEYRALAGSQWPSLSPLQTSCCVS
;
A
#
# COMPACT_ATOMS: atom_id res chain seq x y z
N VAL A 1 -23.88 1.62 4.27
CA VAL A 1 -23.99 0.73 5.46
C VAL A 1 -23.00 -0.44 5.37
N VAL A 2 -22.96 -1.16 4.24
CA VAL A 2 -22.10 -2.35 4.04
C VAL A 2 -20.62 -2.08 4.31
N GLN A 3 -20.08 -0.95 3.83
CA GLN A 3 -18.68 -0.56 4.11
C GLN A 3 -18.37 -0.53 5.61
N LYS A 4 -19.28 -0.04 6.46
CA LYS A 4 -19.07 0.03 7.92
C LYS A 4 -18.99 -1.36 8.57
N LEU A 5 -19.60 -2.37 7.94
CA LEU A 5 -19.59 -3.75 8.41
C LEU A 5 -18.35 -4.52 7.93
N VAL A 6 -17.87 -4.24 6.72
CA VAL A 6 -16.74 -4.98 6.12
C VAL A 6 -15.37 -4.40 6.51
N LEU A 7 -15.26 -3.08 6.69
CA LEU A 7 -13.99 -2.45 7.10
C LEU A 7 -13.39 -3.02 8.40
N PRO A 8 -14.18 -3.30 9.46
CA PRO A 8 -13.64 -3.91 10.68
C PRO A 8 -12.99 -5.27 10.44
N PHE A 9 -13.52 -6.09 9.52
CA PHE A 9 -12.94 -7.40 9.22
C PHE A 9 -11.51 -7.29 8.72
N GLY A 10 -11.24 -6.37 7.77
CA GLY A 10 -9.88 -6.11 7.29
C GLY A 10 -8.95 -5.59 8.38
N ARG A 11 -9.44 -4.69 9.25
CA ARG A 11 -8.66 -4.12 10.36
C ARG A 11 -8.32 -5.12 11.46
N LEU A 12 -9.23 -6.05 11.72
CA LEU A 12 -9.07 -7.09 12.74
C LEU A 12 -8.38 -8.34 12.19
N ASN A 13 -8.08 -8.38 10.88
CA ASN A 13 -7.63 -9.57 10.18
C ASN A 13 -8.53 -10.79 10.46
N TYR A 14 -9.84 -10.59 10.47
CA TYR A 14 -10.84 -11.62 10.79
C TYR A 14 -11.76 -11.86 9.61
N LEU A 15 -11.77 -13.09 9.10
CA LEU A 15 -12.71 -13.51 8.07
C LEU A 15 -13.93 -14.19 8.73
N PRO A 16 -15.17 -13.75 8.43
CA PRO A 16 -16.35 -14.40 8.96
C PRO A 16 -16.46 -15.84 8.47
N LEU A 17 -16.84 -16.74 9.38
CA LEU A 17 -16.98 -18.18 9.13
C LEU A 17 -18.21 -18.54 8.27
N GLU A 18 -19.13 -17.60 8.09
CA GLU A 18 -20.37 -17.79 7.33
C GLU A 18 -20.07 -17.94 5.82
N GLN A 19 -20.37 -19.11 5.26
CA GLN A 19 -20.04 -19.44 3.87
C GLN A 19 -20.79 -18.56 2.86
N GLN A 20 -21.97 -18.06 3.21
CA GLN A 20 -22.77 -17.20 2.34
C GLN A 20 -22.28 -15.75 2.29
N PHE A 21 -21.36 -15.36 3.18
CA PHE A 21 -20.93 -13.97 3.31
C PHE A 21 -20.28 -13.46 2.02
N MET A 22 -19.31 -14.19 1.46
CA MET A 22 -18.60 -13.79 0.24
C MET A 22 -19.53 -13.69 -0.99
N PRO A 23 -20.35 -14.72 -1.32
CA PRO A 23 -21.30 -14.61 -2.44
C PRO A 23 -22.34 -13.50 -2.26
N CYS A 24 -22.76 -13.20 -1.03
CA CYS A 24 -23.65 -12.09 -0.74
C CYS A 24 -22.97 -10.75 -0.96
N LEU A 25 -21.73 -10.62 -0.46
CA LEU A 25 -20.93 -9.41 -0.62
C LEU A 25 -20.63 -9.12 -2.09
N GLU A 26 -20.31 -10.13 -2.90
CA GLU A 26 -20.09 -9.96 -4.34
C GLU A 26 -21.33 -9.39 -5.05
N ARG A 27 -22.53 -9.90 -4.75
CA ARG A 27 -23.78 -9.38 -5.33
C ARG A 27 -24.03 -7.93 -4.95
N ILE A 28 -23.75 -7.59 -3.70
CA ILE A 28 -23.87 -6.20 -3.21
C ILE A 28 -22.85 -5.30 -3.91
N LEU A 29 -21.58 -5.72 -4.00
CA LEU A 29 -20.53 -4.97 -4.67
C LEU A 29 -20.85 -4.72 -6.15
N ALA A 30 -21.41 -5.72 -6.85
CA ALA A 30 -21.82 -5.56 -8.24
C ALA A 30 -22.89 -4.47 -8.42
N ARG A 31 -23.81 -4.32 -7.44
CA ARG A 31 -24.84 -3.28 -7.46
C ARG A 31 -24.31 -1.91 -7.05
N GLU A 32 -23.47 -1.87 -6.02
CA GLU A 32 -22.97 -0.64 -5.40
C GLU A 32 -21.80 0.00 -6.16
N ALA A 33 -21.06 -0.76 -6.98
CA ALA A 33 -19.88 -0.24 -7.66
C ALA A 33 -20.19 0.97 -8.55
N GLY A 34 -21.34 1.03 -9.21
CA GLY A 34 -21.74 2.21 -10.00
C GLY A 34 -22.23 3.40 -9.15
N VAL A 35 -22.81 3.13 -7.99
CA VAL A 35 -23.50 4.12 -7.15
C VAL A 35 -22.55 4.78 -6.14
N ALA A 36 -21.69 3.98 -5.51
CA ALA A 36 -20.78 4.40 -4.45
C ALA A 36 -19.35 3.88 -4.72
N PRO A 37 -18.67 4.36 -5.78
CA PRO A 37 -17.38 3.83 -6.23
C PRO A 37 -16.31 3.87 -5.12
N LEU A 38 -16.26 4.95 -4.33
CA LEU A 38 -15.31 5.06 -3.22
C LEU A 38 -15.56 4.00 -2.12
N ALA A 39 -16.82 3.70 -1.82
CA ALA A 39 -17.15 2.69 -0.81
C ALA A 39 -16.74 1.29 -1.30
N THR A 40 -16.97 0.99 -2.57
CA THR A 40 -16.56 -0.27 -3.21
C THR A 40 -15.05 -0.45 -3.19
N VAL A 41 -14.26 0.56 -3.58
CA VAL A 41 -12.79 0.45 -3.54
C VAL A 41 -12.29 0.26 -2.10
N ASN A 42 -12.87 0.95 -1.12
CA ASN A 42 -12.52 0.75 0.29
C ASN A 42 -12.85 -0.66 0.81
N ILE A 43 -13.98 -1.24 0.40
CA ILE A 43 -14.31 -2.62 0.74
C ILE A 43 -13.29 -3.57 0.12
N LEU A 44 -12.95 -3.41 -1.16
CA LEU A 44 -11.93 -4.22 -1.84
C LEU A 44 -10.56 -4.10 -1.18
N MET A 45 -10.17 -2.90 -0.72
CA MET A 45 -8.95 -2.70 0.06
C MET A 45 -8.94 -3.53 1.35
N SER A 46 -10.04 -3.55 2.11
CA SER A 46 -10.14 -4.38 3.32
C SER A 46 -10.14 -5.87 3.02
N LEU A 47 -10.74 -6.30 1.91
CA LEU A 47 -10.69 -7.69 1.46
C LEU A 47 -9.30 -8.11 0.97
N CYS A 48 -8.54 -7.18 0.38
CA CYS A 48 -7.16 -7.38 -0.01
C CYS A 48 -6.28 -7.68 1.21
N GLN A 49 -6.48 -6.95 2.31
CA GLN A 49 -5.78 -7.20 3.58
C GLN A 49 -6.05 -8.60 4.13
N LEU A 50 -7.24 -9.16 3.88
CA LEU A 50 -7.63 -10.52 4.26
C LEU A 50 -7.22 -11.59 3.24
N ARG A 51 -6.56 -11.20 2.13
CA ARG A 51 -6.28 -12.07 0.97
C ARG A 51 -7.51 -12.79 0.42
N CYS A 52 -8.69 -12.17 0.56
CA CYS A 52 -9.98 -12.74 0.17
C CYS A 52 -10.68 -11.83 -0.84
N LEU A 53 -10.07 -11.67 -2.02
CA LEU A 53 -10.52 -10.72 -3.04
C LEU A 53 -11.49 -11.35 -4.05
N PRO A 54 -12.71 -10.82 -4.19
CA PRO A 54 -13.64 -11.26 -5.22
C PRO A 54 -13.18 -10.78 -6.61
N LEU A 55 -12.66 -11.70 -7.43
CA LEU A 55 -12.06 -11.40 -8.74
C LEU A 55 -13.01 -10.64 -9.68
N ARG A 56 -14.31 -10.95 -9.66
CA ARG A 56 -15.30 -10.27 -10.53
C ARG A 56 -15.43 -8.79 -10.20
N ALA A 57 -15.54 -8.46 -8.91
CA ALA A 57 -15.62 -7.07 -8.47
C ALA A 57 -14.30 -6.33 -8.71
N LEU A 58 -13.17 -7.01 -8.53
CA LEU A 58 -11.85 -6.47 -8.85
C LEU A 58 -11.72 -6.13 -10.35
N HIS A 59 -12.12 -7.05 -11.22
CA HIS A 59 -12.10 -6.85 -12.67
C HIS A 59 -13.01 -5.69 -13.10
N PHE A 60 -14.17 -5.56 -12.46
CA PHE A 60 -15.09 -4.46 -12.73
C PHE A 60 -14.49 -3.11 -12.34
N VAL A 61 -13.86 -3.01 -11.17
CA VAL A 61 -13.28 -1.76 -10.67
C VAL A 61 -12.06 -1.31 -11.48
N PHE A 62 -11.31 -2.24 -12.08
CA PHE A 62 -10.25 -1.91 -13.05
C PHE A 62 -10.74 -1.81 -14.51
N SER A 63 -12.03 -1.97 -14.76
CA SER A 63 -12.56 -1.85 -16.12
C SER A 63 -12.50 -0.40 -16.63
N PRO A 64 -12.26 -0.18 -17.94
CA PRO A 64 -12.31 1.15 -18.53
C PRO A 64 -13.66 1.85 -18.30
N SER A 65 -14.76 1.09 -18.31
CA SER A 65 -16.12 1.60 -18.02
C SER A 65 -16.21 2.21 -16.62
N PHE A 66 -15.68 1.52 -15.61
CA PHE A 66 -15.67 2.05 -14.25
C PHE A 66 -14.79 3.29 -14.16
N ILE A 67 -13.57 3.24 -14.70
CA ILE A 67 -12.62 4.35 -14.61
C ILE A 67 -13.13 5.63 -15.32
N ASN A 68 -13.78 5.47 -16.46
CA ASN A 68 -14.41 6.58 -17.18
C ASN A 68 -15.58 7.16 -16.38
N HIS A 69 -16.40 6.31 -15.75
CA HIS A 69 -17.51 6.75 -14.89
C HIS A 69 -17.03 7.62 -13.73
N ILE A 70 -15.98 7.22 -13.02
CA ILE A 70 -15.43 8.02 -11.91
C ILE A 70 -14.76 9.31 -12.36
N SER A 71 -14.20 9.36 -13.56
CA SER A 71 -13.48 10.53 -14.07
C SER A 71 -14.36 11.78 -14.17
N GLY A 72 -15.68 11.62 -14.33
CA GLY A 72 -16.66 12.72 -14.34
C GLY A 72 -17.21 13.10 -12.96
N THR A 73 -16.76 12.48 -11.87
CA THR A 73 -17.32 12.69 -10.52
C THR A 73 -16.47 13.67 -9.70
N PRO A 74 -17.06 14.41 -8.74
CA PRO A 74 -16.31 15.33 -7.86
C PRO A 74 -15.25 14.63 -7.00
N HIS A 75 -15.37 13.30 -6.81
CA HIS A 75 -14.45 12.50 -6.01
C HIS A 75 -13.40 11.75 -6.85
N ALA A 76 -13.28 12.06 -8.15
CA ALA A 76 -12.39 11.37 -9.09
C ALA A 76 -10.95 11.23 -8.57
N LEU A 77 -10.37 12.31 -8.05
CA LEU A 77 -8.99 12.30 -7.55
C LEU A 77 -8.80 11.38 -6.34
N ILE A 78 -9.74 11.40 -5.39
CA ILE A 78 -9.69 10.56 -4.20
C ILE A 78 -9.82 9.10 -4.61
N VAL A 79 -10.83 8.76 -5.41
CA VAL A 79 -11.03 7.37 -5.87
C VAL A 79 -9.82 6.88 -6.67
N ARG A 80 -9.21 7.72 -7.52
CA ARG A 80 -7.98 7.36 -8.27
C ARG A 80 -6.79 7.07 -7.35
N ARG A 81 -6.62 7.81 -6.25
CA ARG A 81 -5.58 7.49 -5.25
C ARG A 81 -5.84 6.12 -4.61
N TYR A 82 -7.08 5.85 -4.22
CA TYR A 82 -7.45 4.54 -3.65
C TYR A 82 -7.34 3.40 -4.66
N LEU A 83 -7.62 3.64 -5.95
CA LEU A 83 -7.41 2.65 -7.02
C LEU A 83 -5.92 2.36 -7.24
N SER A 84 -5.07 3.39 -7.17
CA SER A 84 -3.62 3.21 -7.29
C SER A 84 -3.07 2.41 -6.11
N LEU A 85 -3.59 2.67 -4.90
CA LEU A 85 -3.31 1.88 -3.70
C LEU A 85 -3.77 0.43 -3.86
N LEU A 86 -4.99 0.21 -4.37
CA LEU A 86 -5.53 -1.13 -4.59
C LEU A 86 -4.73 -1.90 -5.63
N ASP A 87 -4.32 -1.27 -6.73
CA ASP A 87 -3.49 -1.89 -7.78
C ASP A 87 -2.16 -2.38 -7.20
N THR A 88 -1.52 -1.54 -6.38
CA THR A 88 -0.28 -1.89 -5.67
C THR A 88 -0.51 -3.02 -4.67
N ALA A 89 -1.59 -2.97 -3.89
CA ALA A 89 -1.92 -3.99 -2.91
C ALA A 89 -2.21 -5.35 -3.56
N VAL A 90 -2.91 -5.36 -4.71
CA VAL A 90 -3.16 -6.58 -5.50
C VAL A 90 -1.86 -7.20 -6.00
N GLU A 91 -0.90 -6.38 -6.45
CA GLU A 91 0.41 -6.88 -6.88
C GLU A 91 1.17 -7.58 -5.76
N LEU A 92 1.07 -7.06 -4.54
CA LEU A 92 1.76 -7.59 -3.36
C LEU A 92 1.05 -8.82 -2.76
N GLU A 93 -0.28 -8.79 -2.66
CA GLU A 93 -1.04 -9.82 -1.94
C GLU A 93 -1.52 -10.98 -2.85
N LEU A 94 -1.59 -10.79 -4.17
CA LEU A 94 -2.04 -11.79 -5.14
C LEU A 94 -0.96 -12.06 -6.22
N PRO A 95 0.11 -12.80 -5.88
CA PRO A 95 1.12 -13.19 -6.85
C PRO A 95 0.48 -14.03 -7.96
N GLY A 96 0.59 -13.56 -9.21
CA GLY A 96 0.04 -14.25 -10.39
C GLY A 96 -1.33 -13.76 -10.87
N TYR A 97 -1.87 -12.68 -10.31
CA TYR A 97 -3.07 -12.04 -10.87
C TYR A 97 -2.86 -11.58 -12.33
N ARG A 98 -3.68 -12.09 -13.25
CA ARG A 98 -3.64 -11.80 -14.70
C ARG A 98 -4.83 -10.96 -15.19
N GLY A 99 -5.62 -10.41 -14.28
CA GLY A 99 -6.78 -9.60 -14.63
C GLY A 99 -6.42 -8.17 -15.05
N PRO A 100 -7.41 -7.32 -15.33
CA PRO A 100 -7.19 -5.92 -15.65
C PRO A 100 -6.51 -5.18 -14.49
N ARG A 101 -5.61 -4.26 -14.84
CA ARG A 101 -4.80 -3.43 -13.95
C ARG A 101 -4.99 -1.96 -14.28
N LEU A 102 -4.69 -1.08 -13.33
CA LEU A 102 -4.82 0.35 -13.56
C LEU A 102 -3.73 0.86 -14.53
N PRO A 103 -4.10 1.47 -15.68
CA PRO A 103 -3.13 2.03 -16.62
C PRO A 103 -2.20 3.06 -15.96
N ARG A 104 -0.91 3.05 -16.30
CA ARG A 104 0.10 3.98 -15.71
C ARG A 104 -0.28 5.45 -15.80
N ARG A 105 -0.98 5.87 -16.86
CA ARG A 105 -1.46 7.26 -17.04
C ARG A 105 -2.50 7.68 -16.00
N GLN A 106 -3.19 6.71 -15.41
CA GLN A 106 -4.26 6.92 -14.44
C GLN A 106 -3.79 6.74 -13.00
N GLN A 107 -2.62 6.14 -12.78
CA GLN A 107 -1.98 6.01 -11.48
C GLN A 107 -1.66 7.38 -10.90
N VAL A 108 -1.95 7.55 -9.61
CA VAL A 108 -1.71 8.78 -8.85
C VAL A 108 -0.95 8.40 -7.59
N PRO A 109 0.10 9.14 -7.19
CA PRO A 109 0.75 8.92 -5.91
C PRO A 109 -0.29 9.06 -4.79
N ILE A 110 -0.33 8.02 -3.96
CA ILE A 110 -1.33 7.86 -2.90
C ILE A 110 -1.11 8.93 -1.84
N PHE A 111 0.16 9.19 -1.53
CA PHE A 111 0.60 10.20 -0.59
C PHE A 111 1.37 11.29 -1.34
N PRO A 112 0.96 12.56 -1.25
CA PRO A 112 1.66 13.68 -1.87
C PRO A 112 3.03 13.94 -1.21
N GLN A 113 3.19 13.54 0.05
CA GLN A 113 4.48 13.46 0.75
C GLN A 113 4.67 12.05 1.32
N PRO A 114 5.91 11.56 1.47
CA PRO A 114 6.16 10.34 2.23
C PRO A 114 5.50 10.43 3.61
N LEU A 115 4.86 9.34 4.05
CA LEU A 115 4.41 9.22 5.43
C LEU A 115 5.65 9.11 6.32
N ILE A 116 6.27 10.25 6.62
CA ILE A 116 7.29 10.34 7.63
C ILE A 116 6.55 10.11 8.94
N THR A 117 6.92 9.05 9.66
CA THR A 117 6.43 8.87 11.03
C THR A 117 6.70 10.17 11.76
N ASP A 118 5.64 10.86 12.18
CA ASP A 118 5.76 12.05 13.01
C ASP A 118 6.71 11.67 14.15
N ARG A 119 7.88 12.31 14.18
CA ARG A 119 8.81 12.19 15.29
C ARG A 119 8.15 12.95 16.43
N ALA A 120 7.04 12.41 16.96
CA ALA A 120 6.58 12.75 18.28
C ALA A 120 7.83 12.64 19.15
N ARG A 121 8.25 13.76 19.72
CA ARG A 121 9.45 13.89 20.58
C ARG A 121 9.22 13.17 21.90
N CYS A 122 8.74 11.93 21.84
CA CYS A 122 8.74 11.02 22.96
C CYS A 122 10.19 10.63 23.17
N LYS A 123 10.76 11.05 24.29
CA LYS A 123 11.90 10.35 24.88
C LYS A 123 11.50 8.88 24.91
N TYR A 124 12.22 8.01 24.19
CA TYR A 124 11.86 6.61 23.91
C TYR A 124 10.77 6.41 22.84
N SER A 125 11.09 6.75 21.59
CA SER A 125 10.31 6.25 20.46
C SER A 125 10.43 4.73 20.42
N HIS A 126 9.32 4.01 20.23
CA HIS A 126 9.35 2.55 20.07
C HIS A 126 10.27 2.12 18.92
N LYS A 127 10.43 2.98 17.90
CA LYS A 127 11.41 2.76 16.83
C LYS A 127 12.84 2.68 17.36
N ASP A 128 13.24 3.56 18.28
CA ASP A 128 14.60 3.56 18.81
C ASP A 128 14.88 2.29 19.64
N ILE A 129 13.88 1.79 20.35
CA ILE A 129 13.97 0.56 21.14
C ILE A 129 14.09 -0.67 20.22
N VAL A 130 13.24 -0.78 19.20
CA VAL A 130 13.28 -1.91 18.25
C VAL A 130 14.58 -1.87 17.47
N ALA A 131 15.00 -0.69 17.02
CA ALA A 131 16.28 -0.47 16.38
C ALA A 131 17.48 -0.94 17.20
N GLU A 132 17.52 -0.59 18.48
CA GLU A 132 18.58 -1.01 19.39
C GLU A 132 18.58 -2.54 19.58
N GLY A 133 17.39 -3.13 19.77
CA GLY A 133 17.24 -4.59 19.85
C GLY A 133 17.72 -5.30 18.58
N LEU A 134 17.38 -4.79 17.39
CA LEU A 134 17.84 -5.34 16.12
C LEU A 134 19.36 -5.19 15.93
N ARG A 135 19.93 -4.06 16.37
CA ARG A 135 21.38 -3.84 16.33
C ARG A 135 22.13 -4.85 17.21
N GLN A 136 21.62 -5.10 18.40
CA GLN A 136 22.19 -6.08 19.34
C GLN A 136 22.06 -7.52 18.83
N LEU A 137 20.96 -7.86 18.14
CA LEU A 137 20.73 -9.20 17.60
C LEU A 137 21.49 -9.50 16.30
N LEU A 138 21.56 -8.54 15.37
CA LEU A 138 22.12 -8.74 14.03
C LEU A 138 23.60 -8.31 13.91
N GLY A 139 24.09 -7.54 14.88
CA GLY A 139 25.38 -6.87 14.85
C GLY A 139 25.34 -5.54 14.08
N GLU A 140 26.12 -4.56 14.52
CA GLU A 140 26.12 -3.19 13.96
C GLU A 140 26.40 -3.16 12.45
N GLU A 141 27.23 -4.08 11.96
CA GLU A 141 27.63 -4.12 10.56
C GLU A 141 26.51 -4.53 9.59
N LYS A 142 25.47 -5.22 10.08
CA LYS A 142 24.36 -5.75 9.27
C LYS A 142 23.07 -4.96 9.43
N TYR A 143 23.08 -3.89 10.20
CA TYR A 143 21.90 -3.11 10.49
C TYR A 143 22.02 -1.71 9.87
N ARG A 144 21.10 -1.36 8.97
CA ARG A 144 20.99 0.00 8.42
C ARG A 144 19.61 0.59 8.67
N GLN A 145 19.59 1.84 9.10
CA GLN A 145 18.39 2.65 9.27
C GLN A 145 18.21 3.64 8.13
N ASP A 146 16.98 4.13 7.97
CA ASP A 146 16.65 5.21 7.05
C ASP A 146 17.07 4.96 5.59
N LEU A 147 17.08 3.69 5.18
CA LEU A 147 17.38 3.33 3.80
C LEU A 147 16.25 3.83 2.90
N THR A 148 16.60 4.58 1.85
CA THR A 148 15.61 4.96 0.84
C THR A 148 15.41 3.80 -0.12
N VAL A 149 14.23 3.17 -0.09
CA VAL A 149 13.83 2.17 -1.08
C VAL A 149 13.15 2.87 -2.27
N PRO A 150 13.38 2.43 -3.52
CA PRO A 150 12.59 2.88 -4.66
C PRO A 150 11.10 2.63 -4.38
N PRO A 151 10.17 3.57 -4.71
CA PRO A 151 10.31 4.82 -5.47
C PRO A 151 10.61 6.09 -4.64
N GLY A 152 11.27 6.00 -3.49
CA GLY A 152 11.64 7.16 -2.66
C GLY A 152 11.10 7.13 -1.22
N TYR A 153 10.73 5.95 -0.71
CA TYR A 153 10.29 5.79 0.67
C TYR A 153 11.50 5.55 1.58
N CYS A 154 11.60 6.27 2.69
CA CYS A 154 12.58 5.95 3.73
C CYS A 154 12.01 4.83 4.61
N THR A 155 12.62 3.65 4.58
CA THR A 155 12.28 2.56 5.49
C THR A 155 12.94 2.79 6.83
N GLY A 156 12.20 2.61 7.94
CA GLY A 156 12.75 2.85 9.28
C GLY A 156 13.90 1.90 9.63
N GLU A 157 13.73 0.60 9.41
CA GLU A 157 14.67 -0.41 9.90
C GLU A 157 14.79 -1.52 8.85
N PHE A 158 16.01 -1.82 8.41
CA PHE A 158 16.26 -2.86 7.41
C PHE A 158 17.43 -3.77 7.83
N PRO A 159 17.17 -5.05 8.12
CA PRO A 159 18.21 -6.06 8.27
C PRO A 159 18.92 -6.29 6.91
N TRP A 160 20.21 -5.99 6.82
CA TRP A 160 21.05 -6.43 5.71
C TRP A 160 21.48 -7.89 5.97
N ALA A 161 20.61 -8.84 5.64
CA ALA A 161 21.01 -10.23 5.43
C ALA A 161 21.26 -10.41 3.93
N GLY A 162 22.49 -10.74 3.56
CA GLY A 162 22.95 -10.80 2.18
C GLY A 162 21.99 -11.53 1.23
N GLY A 163 21.52 -10.80 0.22
CA GLY A 163 21.02 -11.38 -1.03
C GLY A 163 19.56 -11.83 -1.05
N TRP A 164 18.61 -10.89 -1.02
CA TRP A 164 17.33 -11.10 -1.71
C TRP A 164 17.52 -10.82 -3.21
N PRO A 165 17.39 -11.82 -4.10
CA PRO A 165 17.65 -11.65 -5.54
C PRO A 165 16.75 -10.60 -6.20
N GLU A 166 15.56 -10.41 -5.66
CA GLU A 166 14.49 -9.61 -6.27
C GLU A 166 14.77 -8.09 -6.20
N TYR A 167 15.57 -7.62 -5.25
CA TYR A 167 15.98 -6.21 -5.15
C TYR A 167 17.19 -5.85 -6.01
N ARG A 168 18.00 -6.82 -6.48
CA ARG A 168 19.11 -6.54 -7.41
C ARG A 168 18.61 -6.09 -8.80
N ALA A 169 17.43 -6.57 -9.22
CA ALA A 169 16.87 -6.22 -10.52
C ALA A 169 16.56 -4.72 -10.66
N LEU A 170 16.26 -4.03 -9.54
CA LEU A 170 16.01 -2.59 -9.54
C LEU A 170 17.28 -1.74 -9.33
N ALA A 171 18.37 -2.33 -8.84
CA ALA A 171 19.65 -1.66 -8.62
C ALA A 171 20.56 -1.63 -9.87
N GLY A 172 20.22 -2.38 -10.93
CA GLY A 172 21.01 -2.49 -12.17
C GLY A 172 20.87 -1.32 -13.15
N SER A 173 20.00 -0.35 -12.89
CA SER A 173 19.91 0.86 -13.71
C SER A 173 20.81 1.92 -13.10
N GLN A 174 21.97 2.12 -13.73
CA GLN A 174 22.99 3.11 -13.41
C GLN A 174 22.41 4.46 -12.93
N TRP A 175 22.54 4.77 -11.63
CA TRP A 175 22.23 6.08 -11.08
C TRP A 175 23.52 6.92 -11.01
N PRO A 176 23.49 8.20 -11.44
CA PRO A 176 24.63 9.08 -11.29
C PRO A 176 24.90 9.32 -9.81
N SER A 177 26.18 9.30 -9.44
CA SER A 177 26.69 9.60 -8.11
C SER A 177 26.19 10.97 -7.62
N LEU A 178 25.16 10.96 -6.77
CA LEU A 178 24.79 12.12 -5.96
C LEU A 178 25.52 11.99 -4.62
N SER A 179 26.51 12.87 -4.45
CA SER A 179 27.31 13.06 -3.24
C SER A 179 26.43 13.24 -2.00
N PRO A 180 26.89 12.82 -0.81
CA PRO A 180 26.14 13.00 0.43
C PRO A 180 25.92 14.49 0.70
N LEU A 181 24.66 14.91 0.75
CA LEU A 181 24.28 16.20 1.30
C LEU A 181 24.70 16.22 2.78
N GLN A 182 25.81 16.89 3.05
CA GLN A 182 26.17 17.37 4.38
C GLN A 182 25.10 18.37 4.82
N THR A 183 24.10 17.93 5.57
CA THR A 183 23.27 18.84 6.36
C THR A 183 24.06 19.22 7.61
N SER A 184 24.90 20.24 7.45
CA SER A 184 25.46 21.00 8.57
C SER A 184 24.32 21.70 9.30
N CYS A 185 24.21 21.45 10.60
CA CYS A 185 23.37 22.21 11.51
C CYS A 185 23.83 23.67 11.53
N CYS A 186 22.98 24.59 11.09
CA CYS A 186 23.07 25.99 11.52
C CYS A 186 21.86 26.30 12.39
N VAL A 187 22.12 26.35 13.69
CA VAL A 187 21.31 27.04 14.69
C VAL A 187 21.50 28.53 14.48
N SER A 188 20.41 29.28 14.33
CA SER A 188 20.27 30.69 14.70
C SER A 188 18.80 30.98 14.94
#